data_AF-A0AAE3E235-F1
#
_entry.id   AF-A0AAE3E235-F1
#
_cell.length_a   1.000
_cell.length_b   1.000
_cell.length_c   1.000
_cell.angle_alpha   90.00
_cell.angle_beta   90.00
_cell.angle_gamma   90.00
#
_symmetry.space_group_name_H-M   'P 1'
#
loop_
_entity.id
_entity.type
_entity.pdbx_description
1 polymer ?
#
loop_
_entity_poly.entity_id
_entity_poly.type
_entity_poly.pdbx_seq_one_letter_code
_entity_poly.pdbx_strand_id
1 'polypeptide(L)'
;MIWKSSCRPLKIFRKGLSKINLKGNFVFREKPKRADYILYLNANNPIAIIEVKDNKHSISYGLQQAMTYAKMLDLPFAYSYNGDGFAEHDFLTDL
;
A
#
# COMPACT_ATOMS: atom_id res chain seq x y z
N MET A 1 22.80 -28.01 -17.35
CA MET A 1 21.49 -28.29 -16.74
C MET A 1 20.92 -26.96 -16.23
N ILE A 2 20.01 -26.35 -17.00
CA ILE A 2 19.50 -25.00 -16.72
C ILE A 2 18.20 -25.14 -15.92
N TRP A 3 18.21 -24.77 -14.65
CA TRP A 3 16.99 -24.48 -13.90
C TRP A 3 16.85 -22.96 -13.85
N LYS A 4 16.07 -22.38 -14.77
CA LYS A 4 15.55 -21.01 -14.59
C LYS A 4 14.26 -21.13 -13.78
N SER A 5 14.39 -21.12 -12.46
CA SER A 5 13.26 -20.81 -11.58
C SER A 5 12.77 -19.41 -11.94
N SER A 6 11.56 -19.34 -12.49
CA SER A 6 10.90 -18.10 -12.91
C SER A 6 10.40 -17.27 -11.73
N CYS A 7 11.22 -17.09 -10.69
CA CYS A 7 10.96 -16.08 -9.66
C CYS A 7 11.16 -14.71 -10.29
N ARG A 8 10.07 -14.10 -10.78
CA ARG A 8 10.09 -12.69 -11.13
C ARG A 8 10.31 -11.92 -9.82
N PRO A 9 11.33 -11.06 -9.70
CA PRO A 9 11.56 -10.30 -8.48
C PRO A 9 10.36 -9.36 -8.26
N LEU A 10 9.75 -9.45 -7.09
CA LEU A 10 8.75 -8.48 -6.64
C LEU A 10 9.42 -7.10 -6.61
N LYS A 11 8.81 -6.11 -7.24
CA LYS A 11 9.33 -4.75 -7.28
C LYS A 11 8.65 -3.91 -6.22
N ILE A 12 9.47 -3.14 -5.50
CA ILE A 12 9.03 -2.24 -4.44
C ILE A 12 9.26 -0.80 -4.91
N PHE A 13 8.21 0.02 -4.85
CA PHE A 13 8.30 1.45 -5.20
C PHE A 13 7.65 2.34 -4.13
N ARG A 14 8.19 3.55 -3.98
CA ARG A 14 7.59 4.64 -3.20
C ARG A 14 6.77 5.54 -4.12
N LYS A 15 5.44 5.60 -3.94
CA LYS A 15 4.55 6.41 -4.77
C LYS A 15 3.85 7.49 -3.95
N GLY A 16 3.80 8.71 -4.50
CA GLY A 16 2.96 9.78 -3.98
C GLY A 16 1.49 9.55 -4.37
N LEU A 17 0.60 9.75 -3.41
CA LEU A 17 -0.84 9.58 -3.53
C LEU A 17 -1.50 10.95 -3.34
N SER A 18 -2.14 11.48 -4.39
CA SER A 18 -2.86 12.75 -4.33
C SER A 18 -4.32 12.56 -4.72
N LYS A 19 -5.24 13.03 -3.87
CA LYS A 19 -6.65 13.18 -4.22
C LYS A 19 -6.92 14.60 -4.69
N ILE A 20 -7.61 14.72 -5.81
CA ILE A 20 -8.20 15.98 -6.27
C ILE A 20 -9.67 15.92 -5.89
N ASN A 21 -10.12 16.81 -5.00
CA ASN A 21 -11.53 16.90 -4.66
C ASN A 21 -12.17 18.04 -5.47
N LEU A 22 -13.30 17.73 -6.10
CA LEU A 22 -14.13 18.70 -6.81
C LEU A 22 -15.40 18.91 -5.98
N LYS A 23 -15.54 20.06 -5.32
CA LYS A 23 -16.77 20.49 -4.64
C LYS A 23 -17.25 21.79 -5.28
N GLY A 24 -18.25 21.71 -6.16
CA GLY A 24 -18.74 22.86 -6.93
C GLY A 24 -17.67 23.42 -7.88
N ASN A 25 -17.57 24.75 -7.99
CA ASN A 25 -16.60 25.44 -8.85
C ASN A 25 -15.19 25.58 -8.22
N PHE A 26 -14.94 24.91 -7.09
CA PHE A 26 -13.65 24.96 -6.37
C PHE A 26 -12.89 23.65 -6.54
N VAL A 27 -11.65 23.75 -7.03
CA VAL A 27 -10.69 22.66 -7.14
C VAL A 27 -9.69 22.79 -5.99
N PHE A 28 -9.65 21.83 -5.08
CA PHE A 28 -8.60 21.77 -4.04
C PHE A 28 -7.87 20.42 -4.10
N ARG A 29 -6.54 20.49 -4.03
CA ARG A 29 -5.67 19.31 -3.92
C ARG A 29 -5.42 19.03 -2.45
N GLU A 30 -5.72 17.81 -2.01
CA GLU A 30 -5.30 17.37 -0.68
C GLU A 30 -3.78 17.32 -0.59
N LYS A 31 -3.25 17.46 0.64
CA LYS A 31 -1.82 17.27 0.88
C LYS A 31 -1.40 15.90 0.32
N PRO A 32 -0.30 15.85 -0.46
CA PRO A 32 0.16 14.59 -1.03
C PRO A 32 0.49 13.62 0.10
N LYS A 33 -0.12 12.44 0.05
CA LYS A 33 0.19 11.31 0.94
C LYS A 33 1.25 10.46 0.27
N ARG A 34 2.00 9.65 1.02
CA ARG A 34 3.04 8.78 0.46
C ARG A 34 3.00 7.46 1.18
N ALA A 35 2.85 6.38 0.43
CA ALA A 35 2.99 5.03 0.98
C ALA A 35 4.48 4.70 1.16
N ASP A 36 4.81 3.97 2.21
CA ASP A 36 6.17 3.48 2.41
C ASP A 36 6.62 2.56 1.28
N TYR A 37 5.78 1.57 0.94
CA TYR A 37 6.04 0.65 -0.15
C TYR A 37 4.76 0.24 -0.88
N ILE A 38 4.89 0.00 -2.18
CA ILE A 38 3.88 -0.63 -3.02
C ILE A 38 4.46 -1.91 -3.59
N LEU A 39 3.73 -3.01 -3.44
CA LEU A 39 4.09 -4.32 -3.96
C LEU A 39 3.55 -4.51 -5.37
N TYR A 40 4.41 -4.93 -6.30
CA TYR A 40 4.05 -5.18 -7.69
C TYR A 40 4.28 -6.65 -8.06
N LEU A 41 3.23 -7.31 -8.57
CA LEU A 41 3.34 -8.66 -9.15
C LEU A 41 4.13 -8.62 -10.47
N ASN A 42 3.93 -7.55 -11.25
CA ASN A 42 4.70 -7.21 -12.42
C ASN A 42 4.70 -5.68 -12.59
N ALA A 43 5.47 -5.12 -13.54
CA ALA A 43 5.69 -3.68 -13.64
C ALA A 43 4.40 -2.82 -13.70
N ASN A 44 3.29 -3.37 -14.20
CA ASN A 44 2.04 -2.65 -14.39
C ASN A 44 0.92 -3.15 -13.47
N ASN A 45 1.19 -4.10 -12.57
CA ASN A 45 0.20 -4.70 -11.69
C ASN A 45 0.59 -4.54 -10.21
N PRO A 46 0.30 -3.37 -9.59
CA PRO A 46 0.39 -3.22 -8.15
C PRO A 46 -0.66 -4.09 -7.47
N ILE A 47 -0.31 -4.71 -6.35
CA ILE A 47 -1.20 -5.63 -5.63
C ILE A 47 -1.34 -5.27 -4.14
N ALA A 48 -0.41 -4.53 -3.54
CA ALA A 48 -0.52 -4.21 -2.11
C ALA A 48 0.15 -2.90 -1.73
N ILE A 49 -0.34 -2.31 -0.64
CA ILE A 49 0.38 -1.28 0.14
C ILE A 49 1.03 -1.92 1.36
N ILE A 50 2.24 -1.48 1.71
CA ILE A 50 2.91 -1.85 2.95
C ILE A 50 3.33 -0.57 3.66
N GLU A 51 2.84 -0.38 4.89
CA GLU A 51 3.26 0.67 5.82
C GLU A 51 4.22 0.12 6.86
N VAL A 52 5.32 0.84 7.12
CA VAL A 52 6.32 0.44 8.10
C VAL A 52 6.43 1.51 9.19
N LYS A 53 6.17 1.11 10.42
CA LYS A 53 6.31 1.96 11.61
C LYS A 53 7.44 1.48 12.49
N ASP A 54 7.84 2.34 13.42
CA ASP A 54 8.65 1.91 14.56
C ASP A 54 7.79 1.18 15.61
N ASN A 55 8.44 0.54 16.57
CA ASN A 55 7.80 -0.25 17.62
C ASN A 55 7.00 0.58 18.64
N LYS A 56 7.04 1.91 18.56
CA LYS A 56 6.23 2.79 19.43
C LYS A 56 4.80 2.92 18.92
N HIS A 57 4.56 2.60 17.65
CA HIS A 57 3.24 2.62 17.06
C HIS A 57 2.63 1.23 17.07
N SER A 58 1.31 1.17 17.27
CA SER A 58 0.58 -0.08 17.15
C SER A 58 0.50 -0.54 15.69
N ILE A 59 0.48 -1.85 15.48
CA ILE A 59 0.27 -2.46 14.16
C ILE A 59 -1.04 -1.97 13.54
N SER A 60 -2.10 -1.83 14.35
CA SER A 60 -3.42 -1.35 13.92
C SER A 60 -3.40 0.09 13.38
N TYR A 61 -2.53 0.95 13.91
CA TYR A 61 -2.38 2.32 13.44
C TYR A 61 -1.82 2.34 12.00
N GLY A 62 -0.76 1.57 11.75
CA GLY A 62 -0.22 1.42 10.40
C GLY A 62 -1.20 0.76 9.44
N LEU A 63 -2.02 -0.19 9.91
CA LEU A 63 -2.97 -0.91 9.07
C LEU A 63 -4.08 0.00 8.54
N GLN A 64 -4.64 0.88 9.39
CA GLN A 64 -5.65 1.85 8.94
C GLN A 64 -5.11 2.80 7.86
N GLN A 65 -3.85 3.20 7.98
CA GLN A 65 -3.17 4.01 6.96
C GLN A 65 -2.98 3.22 5.66
N ALA A 66 -2.49 1.98 5.76
CA ALA A 66 -2.30 1.09 4.60
C ALA A 66 -3.62 0.80 3.86
N MET A 67 -4.70 0.49 4.58
CA MET A 67 -6.05 0.29 4.02
C MET A 67 -6.55 1.54 3.31
N THR A 68 -6.31 2.73 3.88
CA THR A 68 -6.70 3.99 3.23
C THR A 68 -5.98 4.15 1.89
N TYR A 69 -4.69 3.85 1.83
CA TYR A 69 -3.89 3.96 0.61
C TYR A 69 -4.23 2.88 -0.42
N ALA A 70 -4.50 1.65 0.02
CA ALA A 70 -4.95 0.57 -0.84
C ALA A 70 -6.29 0.92 -1.50
N LYS A 71 -7.27 1.43 -0.75
CA LYS A 71 -8.55 1.94 -1.29
C LYS A 71 -8.37 3.10 -2.27
N MET A 72 -7.36 3.95 -2.07
CA MET A 72 -7.07 5.06 -2.99
C MET A 72 -6.53 4.61 -4.34
N LEU A 73 -5.84 3.47 -4.36
CA LEU A 73 -5.25 2.90 -5.55
C LEU A 73 -6.04 1.69 -6.10
N ASP A 74 -7.16 1.37 -5.48
CA ASP A 74 -7.99 0.19 -5.79
C ASP A 74 -7.17 -1.12 -5.75
N LEU A 75 -6.41 -1.31 -4.66
CA LEU A 75 -5.55 -2.48 -4.48
C LEU A 75 -6.18 -3.52 -3.55
N PRO A 76 -5.95 -4.83 -3.82
CA PRO A 76 -6.60 -5.92 -3.08
C PRO A 76 -6.06 -6.14 -1.66
N PHE A 77 -4.82 -5.73 -1.36
CA PHE A 77 -4.20 -6.02 -0.05
C PHE A 77 -3.58 -4.79 0.62
N ALA A 78 -3.61 -4.76 1.95
CA ALA A 78 -2.95 -3.76 2.77
C ALA A 78 -2.18 -4.41 3.93
N TYR A 79 -0.94 -3.98 4.16
CA TYR A 79 -0.05 -4.51 5.20
C TYR A 79 0.49 -3.42 6.11
N SER A 80 0.71 -3.77 7.37
CA SER A 80 1.36 -2.94 8.38
C SER A 80 2.40 -3.75 9.15
N TYR A 81 3.58 -3.19 9.37
CA TYR A 81 4.66 -3.79 10.16
C TYR A 81 5.26 -2.76 11.13
N ASN A 82 5.54 -3.14 12.37
CA ASN A 82 6.09 -2.21 13.38
C ASN A 82 7.36 -2.71 14.10
N GLY A 83 8.00 -3.79 13.63
CA GLY A 83 9.14 -4.39 14.32
C GLY A 83 8.77 -5.65 15.11
N ASP A 84 7.65 -5.60 15.84
CA ASP A 84 7.20 -6.68 16.73
C ASP A 84 6.25 -7.66 16.02
N GLY A 85 5.57 -7.21 14.97
CA GLY A 85 4.68 -8.04 14.18
C GLY A 85 4.13 -7.32 12.95
N PHE A 86 3.22 -8.00 12.26
CA PHE A 86 2.52 -7.45 11.11
C PHE A 86 1.01 -7.71 11.19
N ALA A 87 0.24 -6.93 10.44
CA ALA A 87 -1.16 -7.20 10.14
C ALA A 87 -1.41 -7.06 8.64
N GLU A 88 -2.39 -7.80 8.17
CA GLU A 88 -2.89 -7.81 6.80
C GLU A 88 -4.37 -7.41 6.82
N HIS A 89 -4.82 -6.80 5.74
CA HIS A 89 -6.23 -6.73 5.38
C HIS A 89 -6.41 -7.13 3.92
N ASP A 90 -7.33 -8.06 3.67
CA ASP A 90 -7.71 -8.59 2.36
C ASP A 90 -9.06 -8.02 1.95
N PHE A 91 -9.07 -7.16 0.93
CA PHE A 91 -10.30 -6.57 0.37
C PHE A 91 -11.10 -7.53 -0.52
N LEU A 92 -10.53 -8.67 -0.89
CA LEU A 92 -11.23 -9.70 -1.66
C LEU A 92 -12.14 -10.55 -0.75
N THR A 93 -11.74 -10.75 0.50
CA THR A 93 -12.49 -11.53 1.49
C THR A 93 -13.05 -10.70 2.64
N ASP A 94 -12.76 -9.39 2.67
CA ASP A 94 -13.07 -8.46 3.77
C ASP A 94 -12.52 -8.93 5.14
N LEU A 95 -11.31 -9.51 5.15
CA LEU A 95 -10.64 -10.04 6.35
C LEU A 95 -9.50 -9.16 6.84
#